data_AF-A0A662YKA7-F1
#
_entry.id   AF-A0A662YKA7-F1
#
_cell.length_a   1.000
_cell.length_b   1.000
_cell.length_c   1.000
_cell.angle_alpha   90.00
_cell.angle_beta   90.00
_cell.angle_gamma   90.00
#
_symmetry.space_group_name_H-M   'P 1'
#
loop_
_entity.id
_entity.type
_entity.pdbx_description
1 polymer ?
#
loop_
_entity_poly.entity_id
_entity_poly.type
_entity_poly.pdbx_seq_one_letter_code
_entity_poly.pdbx_strand_id
1 'polypeptide(L)'
;MALFKEVRPLQAIPAELVKPLKPNTPTRLALSQLELLERLLKDLGTDNSGFTADNVMQFAMGALEHSASEVRDTAVRIIQIMYRKNKSAVLEYLPPDDANTRRNILYKNMFDGFAKIDGRPTETQVKTQKKAATQEAEKQKKEEIRALQEQLAALQEIQAEQFICYSGVCSPAGKKAPLVPPPDIGDDQSSVANYLDNLCIFCGEKDDSFNEEGLDLHYWKNCPMLRRCEHCRQVVEIASLMDHLLTECDKKDSFGKCPRCTEAIPKQELTEHVRAKACTRKY
;
A
#
# COMPACT_ATOMS: atom_id res chain seq x y z
N MET A 1 35.76 -3.44 -13.13
CA MET A 1 36.86 -2.50 -12.79
C MET A 1 37.00 -2.25 -11.29
N ALA A 2 35.93 -1.95 -10.54
CA ALA A 2 36.00 -1.73 -9.08
C ALA A 2 36.56 -2.91 -8.25
N LEU A 3 36.48 -4.13 -8.77
CA LEU A 3 36.98 -5.34 -8.12
C LEU A 3 38.50 -5.59 -8.31
N PHE A 4 39.16 -4.83 -9.20
CA PHE A 4 40.60 -5.02 -9.43
C PHE A 4 41.40 -4.53 -8.22
N LYS A 5 42.39 -5.33 -7.82
CA LYS A 5 43.22 -5.08 -6.63
C LYS A 5 43.93 -3.73 -6.66
N GLU A 6 44.23 -3.20 -7.84
CA GLU A 6 44.88 -1.90 -8.06
C GLU A 6 43.92 -0.72 -7.95
N VAL A 7 42.63 -0.93 -8.26
CA VAL A 7 41.60 0.13 -8.31
C VAL A 7 40.82 0.21 -7.00
N ARG A 8 40.67 -0.92 -6.29
CA ARG A 8 39.97 -1.00 -5.01
C ARG A 8 40.49 -0.01 -3.95
N PRO A 9 41.80 0.22 -3.77
CA PRO A 9 42.31 1.17 -2.79
C PRO A 9 41.99 2.63 -3.10
N LEU A 10 41.74 2.95 -4.39
CA LEU A 10 41.44 4.32 -4.83
C LEU A 10 40.03 4.76 -4.43
N GLN A 11 39.12 3.81 -4.15
CA GLN A 11 37.73 4.06 -3.73
C GLN A 11 36.92 5.03 -4.63
N ALA A 12 37.41 5.32 -5.83
CA ALA A 12 36.83 6.32 -6.74
C ALA A 12 35.46 5.89 -7.29
N ILE A 13 35.29 4.60 -7.58
CA ILE A 13 34.04 4.08 -8.16
C ILE A 13 32.89 4.10 -7.14
N PRO A 14 33.08 3.60 -5.90
CA PRO A 14 32.07 3.71 -4.85
C PRO A 14 31.65 5.15 -4.55
N ALA A 15 32.61 6.08 -4.51
CA ALA A 15 32.32 7.50 -4.31
C ALA A 15 31.45 8.12 -5.43
N GLU A 16 31.61 7.67 -6.67
CA GLU A 16 30.78 8.14 -7.80
C GLU A 16 29.35 7.58 -7.74
N LEU A 17 29.21 6.31 -7.34
CA LEU A 17 27.92 5.61 -7.34
C LEU A 17 26.96 6.05 -6.24
N VAL A 18 27.48 6.58 -5.13
CA VAL A 18 26.67 7.07 -4.00
C VAL A 18 26.37 8.57 -4.07
N LYS A 19 26.68 9.23 -5.19
CA LYS A 19 26.32 10.65 -5.37
C LYS A 19 24.80 10.81 -5.39
N PRO A 20 24.23 11.76 -4.62
CA PRO A 20 22.78 11.96 -4.55
C PRO A 20 22.14 12.13 -5.94
N LEU A 21 21.02 11.45 -6.15
CA LEU A 21 20.22 11.61 -7.36
C LEU A 21 19.59 13.00 -7.39
N LYS A 22 19.59 13.62 -8.58
CA LYS A 22 18.85 14.86 -8.80
C LYS A 22 17.35 14.53 -8.94
N PRO A 23 16.43 15.42 -8.52
CA PRO A 23 14.99 15.14 -8.53
C PRO A 23 14.41 14.86 -9.93
N ASN A 24 15.07 15.30 -11.00
CA ASN A 24 14.68 15.05 -12.39
C ASN A 24 15.65 14.12 -13.13
N THR A 25 16.21 13.14 -12.42
CA THR A 25 17.11 12.16 -13.04
C THR A 25 16.31 11.23 -13.95
N PRO A 26 16.72 10.97 -15.20
CA PRO A 26 16.01 10.03 -16.06
C PRO A 26 16.06 8.61 -15.49
N THR A 27 14.93 7.90 -15.52
CA THR A 27 14.74 6.57 -14.92
C THR A 27 15.86 5.59 -15.23
N ARG A 28 16.28 5.49 -16.49
CA ARG A 28 17.33 4.56 -16.93
C ARG A 28 18.68 4.82 -16.26
N LEU A 29 19.04 6.09 -16.08
CA LEU A 29 20.30 6.48 -15.44
C LEU A 29 20.27 6.14 -13.95
N ALA A 30 19.20 6.53 -13.26
CA ALA A 30 19.01 6.22 -11.84
C ALA A 30 19.03 4.72 -11.59
N LEU A 31 18.29 3.94 -12.40
CA LEU A 31 18.24 2.49 -12.28
C LEU A 31 19.62 1.85 -12.50
N SER A 32 20.35 2.26 -13.54
CA SER A 32 21.69 1.73 -13.82
C SER A 32 22.66 2.00 -12.67
N GLN A 33 22.62 3.19 -12.06
CA GLN A 33 23.45 3.52 -10.90
C GLN A 33 23.09 2.67 -9.69
N LEU A 34 21.79 2.49 -9.42
CA LEU A 34 21.31 1.66 -8.31
C LEU A 34 21.67 0.18 -8.49
N GLU A 35 21.51 -0.38 -9.68
CA GLU A 35 21.84 -1.79 -9.96
C GLU A 35 23.36 -2.05 -9.81
N LEU A 36 24.19 -1.11 -10.27
CA LEU A 36 25.64 -1.16 -10.08
C LEU A 36 26.01 -1.07 -8.60
N LEU A 37 25.37 -0.16 -7.86
CA LEU A 37 25.54 -0.05 -6.42
C LEU A 37 25.13 -1.35 -5.71
N GLU A 38 23.95 -1.90 -6.02
CA GLU A 38 23.43 -3.14 -5.43
C GLU A 38 24.42 -4.30 -5.63
N ARG A 39 24.96 -4.43 -6.86
CA ARG A 39 25.91 -5.50 -7.19
C ARG A 39 27.24 -5.31 -6.47
N LEU A 40 27.84 -4.12 -6.55
CA LEU A 40 29.14 -3.87 -5.94
C LEU A 40 29.11 -3.87 -4.41
N LEU A 41 27.97 -3.51 -3.81
CA LEU A 41 27.79 -3.56 -2.35
C LEU A 41 27.76 -5.01 -1.82
N LYS A 42 27.28 -5.97 -2.62
CA LYS A 42 27.36 -7.40 -2.31
C LYS A 42 28.80 -7.91 -2.38
N ASP A 43 29.55 -7.49 -3.39
CA ASP A 43 30.91 -7.99 -3.65
C ASP A 43 31.99 -7.34 -2.76
N LEU A 44 31.93 -6.02 -2.57
CA LEU A 44 32.95 -5.25 -1.86
C LEU A 44 32.65 -5.04 -0.37
N GLY A 45 31.36 -5.08 0.00
CA GLY A 45 30.90 -4.74 1.33
C GLY A 45 31.14 -3.29 1.73
N THR A 46 31.10 -3.02 3.03
CA THR A 46 31.28 -1.68 3.64
C THR A 46 32.67 -1.48 4.24
N ASP A 47 33.50 -2.52 4.25
CA ASP A 47 34.81 -2.49 4.91
C ASP A 47 35.90 -2.10 3.92
N ASN A 48 36.46 -0.89 4.08
CA ASN A 48 37.53 -0.34 3.24
C ASN A 48 37.23 -0.34 1.73
N SER A 49 35.95 -0.36 1.35
CA SER A 49 35.51 -0.34 -0.04
C SER A 49 35.25 1.09 -0.55
N GLY A 50 35.02 2.04 0.35
CA GLY A 50 34.48 3.37 0.02
C GLY A 50 32.94 3.44 0.13
N PHE A 51 32.25 2.30 0.26
CA PHE A 51 30.86 2.29 0.70
C PHE A 51 30.80 2.36 2.22
N THR A 52 30.10 3.35 2.75
CA THR A 52 29.83 3.50 4.18
C THR A 52 28.33 3.37 4.42
N ALA A 53 27.93 3.07 5.66
CA ALA A 53 26.50 3.06 5.99
C ALA A 53 25.86 4.42 5.67
N ASP A 54 26.55 5.51 5.99
CA ASP A 54 26.07 6.88 5.75
C ASP A 54 25.87 7.19 4.26
N ASN A 55 26.88 6.99 3.41
CA ASN A 55 26.76 7.38 2.00
C ASN A 55 25.74 6.52 1.24
N VAL A 56 25.68 5.22 1.52
CA VAL A 56 24.70 4.31 0.90
C VAL A 56 23.30 4.64 1.36
N MET A 57 23.09 4.92 2.66
CA MET A 57 21.76 5.24 3.18
C MET A 57 21.27 6.59 2.71
N GLN A 58 22.10 7.64 2.71
CA GLN A 58 21.70 8.94 2.16
C GLN A 58 21.30 8.85 0.68
N PHE A 59 22.09 8.11 -0.12
CA PHE A 59 21.77 7.86 -1.52
C PHE A 59 20.46 7.09 -1.69
N ALA A 60 20.28 6.00 -0.94
CA ALA A 60 19.08 5.16 -1.03
C ALA A 60 17.82 5.93 -0.59
N MET A 61 17.90 6.76 0.44
CA MET A 61 16.80 7.62 0.88
C MET A 61 16.37 8.60 -0.21
N GLY A 62 17.30 9.21 -0.93
CA GLY A 62 16.99 10.04 -2.11
C GLY A 62 16.35 9.23 -3.25
N ALA A 63 16.80 8.00 -3.47
CA ALA A 63 16.24 7.12 -4.49
C ALA A 63 14.81 6.64 -4.18
N LEU A 64 14.40 6.59 -2.91
CA LEU A 64 13.02 6.28 -2.51
C LEU A 64 12.00 7.35 -2.94
N GLU A 65 12.46 8.57 -3.22
CA GLU A 65 11.61 9.69 -3.66
C GLU A 65 11.48 9.76 -5.19
N HIS A 66 12.19 8.89 -5.92
CA HIS A 66 12.14 8.87 -7.39
C HIS A 66 10.74 8.50 -7.92
N SER A 67 10.35 9.06 -9.07
CA SER A 67 9.02 8.88 -9.67
C SER A 67 8.76 7.46 -10.21
N ALA A 68 9.79 6.81 -10.76
CA ALA A 68 9.74 5.44 -11.25
C ALA A 68 9.75 4.39 -10.12
N SER A 69 8.91 3.37 -10.22
CA SER A 69 8.78 2.31 -9.21
C SER A 69 9.97 1.37 -9.15
N GLU A 70 10.59 1.07 -10.28
CA GLU A 70 11.73 0.17 -10.40
C GLU A 70 12.95 0.71 -9.64
N VAL A 71 13.14 2.03 -9.69
CA VAL A 71 14.20 2.73 -8.96
C VAL A 71 13.95 2.62 -7.45
N ARG A 72 12.73 2.92 -7.00
CA ARG A 72 12.38 2.81 -5.57
C ARG A 72 12.49 1.38 -5.06
N ASP A 73 12.08 0.40 -5.85
CA ASP A 73 12.14 -1.02 -5.47
C ASP A 73 13.59 -1.48 -5.34
N THR A 74 14.46 -1.02 -6.24
CA THR A 74 15.90 -1.28 -6.13
C THR A 74 16.50 -0.60 -4.90
N ALA A 75 16.06 0.62 -4.57
CA ALA A 75 16.48 1.31 -3.34
C ALA A 75 16.07 0.53 -2.09
N VAL A 76 14.84 0.03 -2.01
CA VAL A 76 14.37 -0.82 -0.90
C VAL A 76 15.22 -2.09 -0.78
N ARG A 77 15.59 -2.75 -1.88
CA ARG A 77 16.48 -3.91 -1.84
C ARG A 77 17.87 -3.57 -1.29
N ILE A 78 18.44 -2.43 -1.68
CA ILE A 78 19.73 -1.95 -1.16
C ILE A 78 19.63 -1.69 0.34
N ILE A 79 18.57 -1.02 0.81
CA ILE A 79 18.33 -0.78 2.24
C ILE A 79 18.20 -2.10 3.00
N GLN A 80 17.50 -3.10 2.45
CA GLN A 80 17.43 -4.44 3.04
C GLN A 80 18.79 -5.15 3.11
N ILE A 81 19.65 -4.97 2.10
CA ILE A 81 21.04 -5.48 2.13
C ILE A 81 21.83 -4.82 3.26
N MET A 82 21.70 -3.49 3.39
CA MET A 82 22.35 -2.75 4.47
C MET A 82 21.82 -3.15 5.84
N TYR A 83 20.50 -3.36 5.97
CA TYR A 83 19.85 -3.77 7.20
C TYR A 83 20.39 -5.12 7.70
N ARG A 84 20.62 -6.09 6.79
CA ARG A 84 21.25 -7.37 7.14
C ARG A 84 22.66 -7.22 7.72
N LYS A 85 23.42 -6.21 7.28
CA LYS A 85 24.80 -5.98 7.73
C LYS A 85 24.86 -5.17 9.01
N ASN A 86 24.11 -4.08 9.09
CA ASN A 86 24.13 -3.16 10.22
C ASN A 86 22.73 -2.58 10.48
N LYS A 87 21.95 -3.28 11.33
CA LYS A 87 20.56 -2.92 11.64
C LYS A 87 20.44 -1.55 12.28
N SER A 88 21.24 -1.26 13.29
CA SER A 88 21.13 -0.02 14.07
C SER A 88 21.44 1.20 13.21
N ALA A 89 22.54 1.15 12.44
CA ALA A 89 22.92 2.26 11.58
C ALA A 89 21.84 2.58 10.54
N VAL A 90 21.18 1.57 9.96
CA VAL A 90 20.12 1.79 8.96
C VAL A 90 18.87 2.42 9.58
N LEU A 91 18.49 2.00 10.78
CA LEU A 91 17.30 2.52 11.48
C LEU A 91 17.44 3.99 11.86
N GLU A 92 18.65 4.50 12.09
CA GLU A 92 18.88 5.92 12.40
C GLU A 92 18.52 6.86 11.23
N TYR A 93 18.59 6.39 9.98
CA TYR A 93 18.21 7.19 8.80
C TYR A 93 16.72 7.11 8.47
N LEU A 94 16.00 6.16 9.06
CA LEU A 94 14.60 5.90 8.75
C LEU A 94 13.69 6.58 9.78
N PRO A 95 12.49 7.01 9.36
CA PRO A 95 11.47 7.42 10.33
C PRO A 95 11.12 6.27 11.29
N PRO A 96 10.66 6.58 12.51
CA PRO A 96 10.29 5.55 13.48
C PRO A 96 9.16 4.67 12.95
N ASP A 97 9.20 3.38 13.33
CA ASP A 97 8.25 2.34 12.94
C ASP A 97 6.93 2.46 13.71
N ASP A 98 6.22 3.56 13.50
CA ASP A 98 4.94 3.87 14.12
C ASP A 98 3.78 3.70 13.14
N ALA A 99 2.55 3.58 13.68
CA ALA A 99 1.33 3.43 12.90
C ALA A 99 1.14 4.55 11.84
N ASN A 100 1.61 5.78 12.12
CA ASN A 100 1.54 6.88 11.16
C ASN A 100 2.48 6.69 9.97
N THR A 101 3.74 6.32 10.23
CA THR A 101 4.73 6.03 9.19
C THR A 101 4.26 4.86 8.32
N ARG A 102 3.64 3.85 8.93
CA ARG A 102 3.07 2.69 8.24
C ARG A 102 1.79 2.99 7.43
N ARG A 103 1.17 4.16 7.56
CA ARG A 103 0.12 4.60 6.61
C ARG A 103 0.69 4.78 5.21
N ASN A 104 1.97 5.13 5.11
CA ASN A 104 2.65 5.18 3.84
C ASN A 104 3.05 3.76 3.40
N ILE A 105 2.49 3.34 2.26
CA ILE A 105 2.66 1.99 1.71
C ILE A 105 4.15 1.67 1.46
N LEU A 106 5.00 2.67 1.19
CA LEU A 106 6.46 2.50 1.07
C LEU A 106 7.08 1.96 2.34
N TYR A 107 6.83 2.66 3.44
CA TYR A 107 7.40 2.33 4.72
C TYR A 107 6.77 1.05 5.27
N LYS A 108 5.46 0.85 5.09
CA LYS A 108 4.79 -0.42 5.43
C LYS A 108 5.49 -1.62 4.79
N ASN A 109 5.64 -1.61 3.46
CA ASN A 109 6.25 -2.72 2.74
C ASN A 109 7.74 -2.90 3.08
N MET A 110 8.45 -1.80 3.33
CA MET A 110 9.85 -1.84 3.73
C MET A 110 10.04 -2.43 5.14
N PHE A 111 9.26 -1.98 6.12
CA PHE A 111 9.28 -2.50 7.50
C PHE A 111 8.79 -3.94 7.57
N ASP A 112 7.78 -4.32 6.79
CA ASP A 112 7.38 -5.73 6.64
C ASP A 112 8.52 -6.55 6.00
N GLY A 113 9.28 -5.96 5.09
CA GLY A 113 10.52 -6.55 4.56
C GLY A 113 11.56 -6.80 5.66
N PHE A 114 11.77 -5.85 6.58
CA PHE A 114 12.67 -6.04 7.72
C PHE A 114 12.15 -7.10 8.70
N ALA A 115 10.84 -7.11 8.97
CA ALA A 115 10.22 -8.15 9.81
C ALA A 115 10.46 -9.55 9.23
N LYS A 116 10.34 -9.72 7.89
CA LYS A 116 10.67 -10.98 7.21
C LYS A 116 12.14 -11.36 7.38
N ILE A 117 13.06 -10.40 7.31
CA ILE A 117 14.50 -10.65 7.53
C ILE A 117 14.77 -11.08 8.98
N ASP A 118 14.04 -10.52 9.94
CA ASP A 118 14.13 -10.84 11.36
C ASP A 118 13.36 -12.10 11.76
N GLY A 119 12.66 -12.74 10.83
CA GLY A 119 11.81 -13.91 11.11
C GLY A 119 10.56 -13.58 11.93
N ARG A 120 10.17 -12.30 12.01
CA ARG A 120 8.94 -11.85 12.68
C ARG A 120 7.77 -11.92 11.70
N PRO A 121 6.56 -12.27 12.16
CA PRO A 121 5.38 -12.22 11.31
C PRO A 121 5.14 -10.79 10.85
N THR A 122 4.87 -10.59 9.56
CA THR A 122 4.57 -9.25 9.03
C THR A 122 3.29 -8.71 9.64
N GLU A 123 3.12 -7.39 9.71
CA GLU A 123 1.89 -6.81 10.27
C GLU A 123 0.66 -7.28 9.50
N THR A 124 0.81 -7.48 8.19
CA THR A 124 -0.20 -8.12 7.34
C THR A 124 -0.52 -9.54 7.78
N GLN A 125 0.48 -10.40 8.01
CA GLN A 125 0.24 -11.76 8.50
C GLN A 125 -0.44 -11.75 9.87
N VAL A 126 -0.05 -10.84 10.76
CA VAL A 126 -0.69 -10.68 12.08
C VAL A 126 -2.14 -10.22 11.92
N LYS A 127 -2.43 -9.29 11.00
CA LYS A 127 -3.80 -8.83 10.70
C LYS A 127 -4.65 -9.94 10.09
N THR A 128 -4.13 -10.68 9.12
CA THR A 128 -4.85 -11.79 8.49
C THR A 128 -5.11 -12.92 9.47
N GLN A 129 -4.13 -13.28 10.30
CA GLN A 129 -4.34 -14.27 11.38
C GLN A 129 -5.39 -13.81 12.38
N LYS A 130 -5.38 -12.53 12.79
CA LYS A 130 -6.41 -11.97 13.66
C LYS A 130 -7.79 -11.97 13.01
N LYS A 131 -7.90 -11.54 11.74
CA LYS A 131 -9.17 -11.55 10.99
C LYS A 131 -9.71 -12.98 10.86
N ALA A 132 -8.86 -13.95 10.51
CA ALA A 132 -9.23 -15.36 10.42
C ALA A 132 -9.72 -15.91 11.77
N ALA A 133 -8.99 -15.64 12.85
CA ALA A 133 -9.39 -16.04 14.20
C ALA A 133 -10.73 -15.42 14.63
N THR A 134 -10.97 -14.15 14.31
CA THR A 134 -12.26 -13.48 14.60
C THR A 134 -13.39 -14.08 13.78
N GLN A 135 -13.19 -14.32 12.48
CA GLN A 135 -14.19 -14.92 11.60
C GLN A 135 -14.54 -16.35 12.03
N GLU A 136 -13.56 -17.14 12.44
CA GLU A 136 -13.77 -18.50 12.93
C GLU A 136 -14.55 -18.49 14.26
N ALA A 137 -14.22 -17.57 15.17
CA ALA A 137 -14.99 -17.37 16.41
C ALA A 137 -16.44 -16.91 16.14
N GLU A 138 -16.67 -16.04 15.15
CA GLU A 138 -18.02 -15.63 14.75
C GLU A 138 -18.82 -16.78 14.14
N LYS A 139 -18.19 -17.65 13.34
CA LYS A 139 -18.82 -18.83 12.76
C LYS A 139 -19.24 -19.82 13.85
N GLN A 140 -18.36 -20.08 14.82
CA GLN A 140 -18.66 -20.95 15.98
C GLN A 140 -19.85 -20.41 16.78
N LYS A 141 -19.87 -19.09 17.06
CA LYS A 141 -21.01 -18.45 17.76
C LYS A 141 -22.31 -18.57 16.97
N LYS A 142 -22.29 -18.42 15.65
CA LYS A 142 -23.48 -18.60 14.79
C LYS A 142 -23.99 -20.04 14.81
N GLU A 143 -23.08 -21.02 14.81
CA GLU A 143 -23.42 -22.44 14.92
C GLU A 143 -24.07 -22.75 16.28
N GLU A 144 -23.54 -22.22 17.36
CA GLU A 144 -24.08 -22.39 18.71
C GLU A 144 -25.47 -21.75 18.87
N ILE A 145 -25.66 -20.52 18.37
CA ILE A 145 -26.96 -19.84 18.38
C ILE A 145 -28.01 -20.65 17.61
N ARG A 146 -27.64 -21.20 16.45
CA ARG A 146 -28.55 -22.03 15.64
C ARG A 146 -28.95 -23.31 16.36
N ALA A 147 -28.00 -24.00 17.02
CA ALA A 147 -28.31 -25.19 17.81
C ALA A 147 -29.25 -24.88 18.99
N LEU A 148 -29.05 -23.75 19.66
CA LEU A 148 -29.95 -23.32 20.75
C LEU A 148 -31.34 -22.95 20.24
N GLN A 149 -31.45 -22.29 19.09
CA GLN A 149 -32.74 -21.97 18.47
C GLN A 149 -33.53 -23.23 18.10
N GLU A 150 -32.86 -24.27 17.61
CA GLU A 150 -33.48 -25.56 17.28
C GLU A 150 -34.00 -26.28 18.54
N GLN A 151 -33.21 -26.28 19.61
CA GLN A 151 -33.66 -26.84 20.90
C GLN A 151 -34.85 -26.08 21.49
N LEU A 152 -34.86 -24.74 21.39
CA LEU A 152 -35.98 -23.93 21.86
C LEU A 152 -37.25 -24.18 21.03
N ALA A 153 -37.13 -24.33 19.71
CA ALA A 153 -38.27 -24.65 18.85
C ALA A 153 -38.88 -26.02 19.21
N ALA A 154 -38.04 -27.04 19.42
CA ALA A 154 -38.51 -28.36 19.86
C ALA A 154 -39.24 -28.30 21.21
N LEU A 155 -38.72 -27.51 22.18
CA LEU A 155 -39.40 -27.31 23.47
C LEU A 155 -40.73 -26.56 23.33
N GLN A 156 -40.83 -25.59 22.40
CA GLN A 156 -42.08 -24.89 22.12
C GLN A 156 -43.12 -25.79 21.46
N GLU A 157 -42.71 -26.67 20.53
CA GLU A 157 -43.61 -27.68 19.94
C GLU A 157 -44.15 -28.63 21.00
N ILE A 158 -43.29 -29.11 21.91
CA ILE A 158 -43.71 -29.96 23.04
C ILE A 158 -44.69 -29.23 23.96
N GLN A 159 -44.48 -27.94 24.25
CA GLN A 159 -45.44 -27.14 25.03
C GLN A 159 -46.76 -26.93 24.29
N ALA A 160 -46.72 -26.70 22.97
CA ALA A 160 -47.92 -26.54 22.15
C ALA A 160 -48.74 -27.84 22.09
N GLU A 161 -48.07 -28.99 22.00
CA GLU A 161 -48.71 -30.31 22.08
C GLU A 161 -49.33 -30.58 23.46
N GLN A 162 -48.67 -30.17 24.56
CA GLN A 162 -49.23 -30.25 25.91
C GLN A 162 -50.45 -29.33 26.12
N PHE A 163 -50.49 -28.16 25.48
CA PHE A 163 -51.62 -27.23 25.58
C PHE A 163 -52.88 -27.75 24.86
N ILE A 164 -52.71 -28.59 23.84
CA ILE A 164 -53.82 -29.22 23.10
C ILE A 164 -54.52 -30.33 23.92
N CYS A 165 -53.87 -30.88 24.97
CA CYS A 165 -54.49 -31.90 25.82
C CYS A 165 -55.41 -31.36 26.94
N TYR A 166 -55.43 -30.05 27.23
CA TYR A 166 -56.18 -29.50 28.37
C TYR A 166 -57.50 -28.79 28.00
N SER A 167 -57.78 -28.56 26.72
CA SER A 167 -59.04 -27.94 26.27
C SER A 167 -59.72 -28.82 25.23
N GLY A 168 -60.56 -29.74 25.71
CA GLY A 168 -61.40 -30.56 24.85
C GLY A 168 -62.47 -29.73 24.14
N VAL A 169 -62.21 -29.35 22.89
CA VAL A 169 -63.24 -29.07 21.87
C VAL A 169 -62.68 -29.44 20.49
N CYS A 170 -63.26 -30.46 19.86
CA CYS A 170 -63.02 -30.81 18.45
C CYS A 170 -63.98 -30.04 17.53
N SER A 171 -63.47 -29.53 16.39
CA SER A 171 -64.15 -29.66 15.09
C SER A 171 -63.19 -29.40 13.90
N PRO A 172 -63.40 -30.03 12.73
CA PRO A 172 -62.48 -30.02 11.60
C PRO A 172 -62.97 -29.13 10.45
N ALA A 173 -62.11 -28.29 9.86
CA ALA A 173 -62.32 -27.77 8.50
C ALA A 173 -61.04 -27.16 7.90
N GLY A 174 -60.77 -27.46 6.63
CA GLY A 174 -60.15 -26.47 5.72
C GLY A 174 -58.70 -26.70 5.26
N LYS A 175 -58.50 -27.66 4.36
CA LYS A 175 -57.63 -27.64 3.16
C LYS A 175 -56.36 -26.76 3.21
N LYS A 176 -55.20 -27.41 3.39
CA LYS A 176 -53.86 -26.84 3.10
C LYS A 176 -53.62 -26.80 1.58
N ALA A 177 -53.31 -25.63 1.05
CA ALA A 177 -52.64 -25.48 -0.24
C ALA A 177 -51.11 -25.48 -0.02
N PRO A 178 -50.28 -26.12 -0.86
CA PRO A 178 -48.84 -26.09 -0.70
C PRO A 178 -48.27 -24.70 -1.04
N LEU A 179 -47.62 -24.06 -0.07
CA LEU A 179 -46.70 -22.96 -0.33
C LEU A 179 -45.41 -23.55 -0.89
N VAL A 180 -45.19 -23.30 -2.17
CA VAL A 180 -43.94 -23.56 -2.88
C VAL A 180 -42.83 -22.74 -2.21
N PRO A 181 -41.67 -23.34 -1.83
CA PRO A 181 -40.55 -22.57 -1.34
C PRO A 181 -40.05 -21.63 -2.45
N PRO A 182 -39.60 -20.40 -2.12
CA PRO A 182 -39.09 -19.48 -3.14
C PRO A 182 -37.92 -20.15 -3.88
N PRO A 183 -37.79 -19.90 -5.19
CA PRO A 183 -36.71 -20.50 -5.98
C PRO A 183 -35.38 -20.08 -5.40
N ASP A 184 -34.54 -21.09 -5.19
CA ASP A 184 -33.10 -20.97 -4.98
C ASP A 184 -32.55 -20.09 -6.12
N ILE A 185 -32.30 -18.82 -5.82
CA ILE A 185 -31.57 -17.93 -6.72
C ILE A 185 -30.15 -18.46 -6.66
N GLY A 186 -29.85 -19.34 -7.62
CA GLY A 186 -28.52 -19.85 -7.89
C GLY A 186 -27.50 -18.71 -7.79
N ASP A 187 -26.47 -19.02 -7.03
CA ASP A 187 -25.32 -18.21 -6.62
C ASP A 187 -24.49 -17.70 -7.81
N ASP A 188 -25.11 -16.89 -8.67
CA ASP A 188 -24.48 -16.27 -9.84
C ASP A 188 -24.26 -14.75 -9.64
N GLN A 189 -24.37 -14.26 -8.40
CA GLN A 189 -23.94 -12.91 -8.01
C GLN A 189 -22.46 -12.84 -7.65
N SER A 190 -21.81 -13.98 -7.38
CA SER A 190 -20.39 -14.06 -7.06
C SER A 190 -19.49 -13.61 -8.23
N SER A 191 -19.92 -13.85 -9.47
CA SER A 191 -19.15 -13.50 -10.68
C SER A 191 -19.07 -11.99 -10.96
N VAL A 192 -20.11 -11.23 -10.58
CA VAL A 192 -20.17 -9.77 -10.80
C VAL A 192 -19.43 -9.01 -9.70
N ALA A 193 -19.50 -9.46 -8.45
CA ALA A 193 -18.73 -8.87 -7.35
C ALA A 193 -17.22 -8.98 -7.61
N ASN A 194 -16.75 -10.18 -7.99
CA ASN A 194 -15.36 -10.43 -8.37
C ASN A 194 -14.89 -9.63 -9.60
N TYR A 195 -15.81 -9.15 -10.46
CA TYR A 195 -15.45 -8.37 -11.66
C TYR A 195 -14.98 -6.95 -11.32
N LEU A 196 -15.58 -6.33 -10.29
CA LEU A 196 -15.23 -4.98 -9.85
C LEU A 196 -14.08 -4.99 -8.83
N ASP A 197 -13.91 -6.08 -8.09
CA ASP A 197 -12.88 -6.18 -7.05
C ASP A 197 -11.45 -6.19 -7.65
N ASN A 198 -11.29 -6.67 -8.89
CA ASN A 198 -9.99 -6.81 -9.56
C ASN A 198 -9.69 -5.68 -10.56
N LEU A 199 -10.41 -4.56 -10.48
CA LEU A 199 -10.33 -3.43 -11.43
C LEU A 199 -9.81 -2.16 -10.73
N CYS A 200 -8.78 -1.54 -11.30
CA CYS A 200 -8.35 -0.23 -10.85
C CYS A 200 -9.31 0.86 -11.34
N ILE A 201 -9.92 1.59 -10.41
CA ILE A 201 -10.89 2.65 -10.72
C ILE A 201 -10.29 3.89 -11.41
N PHE A 202 -8.98 4.09 -11.31
CA PHE A 202 -8.33 5.29 -11.87
C PHE A 202 -7.84 5.07 -13.31
N CYS A 203 -7.17 3.95 -13.58
CA CYS A 203 -6.61 3.65 -14.90
C CYS A 203 -7.41 2.63 -15.70
N GLY A 204 -8.38 1.94 -15.08
CA GLY A 204 -9.19 0.90 -15.73
C GLY A 204 -8.47 -0.42 -16.00
N GLU A 205 -7.24 -0.59 -15.51
CA GLU A 205 -6.51 -1.85 -15.62
C GLU A 205 -7.18 -2.92 -14.77
N LYS A 206 -7.29 -4.14 -15.32
CA LYS A 206 -7.82 -5.31 -14.63
C LYS A 206 -6.75 -6.37 -14.55
N ASP A 207 -6.53 -6.90 -13.36
CA ASP A 207 -5.56 -7.96 -13.12
C ASP A 207 -6.05 -8.87 -11.99
N ASP A 208 -5.87 -10.19 -12.13
CA ASP A 208 -6.35 -11.15 -11.12
C ASP A 208 -5.61 -11.02 -9.77
N SER A 209 -4.45 -10.36 -9.75
CA SER A 209 -3.70 -10.02 -8.55
C SER A 209 -4.22 -8.77 -7.84
N PHE A 210 -5.15 -8.01 -8.42
CA PHE A 210 -5.78 -6.82 -7.82
C PHE A 210 -6.79 -7.18 -6.73
N ASN A 211 -6.36 -7.94 -5.74
CA ASN A 211 -7.04 -7.99 -4.44
C ASN A 211 -6.80 -6.67 -3.66
N GLU A 212 -7.39 -6.51 -2.46
CA GLU A 212 -7.26 -5.30 -1.62
C GLU A 212 -5.79 -4.78 -1.54
N GLU A 213 -4.82 -5.67 -1.33
CA GLU A 213 -3.39 -5.31 -1.23
C GLU A 213 -2.71 -5.11 -2.59
N GLY A 214 -3.14 -5.86 -3.60
CA GLY A 214 -2.68 -5.72 -4.98
C GLY A 214 -3.11 -4.38 -5.59
N LEU A 215 -4.32 -3.92 -5.29
CA LEU A 215 -4.81 -2.59 -5.63
C LEU A 215 -4.04 -1.50 -4.89
N ASP A 216 -3.80 -1.65 -3.58
CA ASP A 216 -2.93 -0.73 -2.82
C ASP A 216 -1.53 -0.62 -3.45
N LEU A 217 -0.94 -1.75 -3.82
CA LEU A 217 0.36 -1.81 -4.49
C LEU A 217 0.29 -1.14 -5.86
N HIS A 218 -0.77 -1.39 -6.64
CA HIS A 218 -0.99 -0.78 -7.93
C HIS A 218 -1.12 0.74 -7.80
N TYR A 219 -1.98 1.25 -6.90
CA TYR A 219 -2.16 2.69 -6.66
C TYR A 219 -0.85 3.38 -6.29
N TRP A 220 0.03 2.65 -5.60
CA TRP A 220 1.27 3.19 -5.08
C TRP A 220 2.47 3.07 -6.04
N LYS A 221 2.51 2.03 -6.87
CA LYS A 221 3.66 1.72 -7.73
C LYS A 221 3.40 1.80 -9.22
N ASN A 222 2.22 1.43 -9.69
CA ASN A 222 2.00 1.08 -11.08
C ASN A 222 0.96 1.97 -11.77
N CYS A 223 0.03 2.57 -11.01
CA CYS A 223 -1.08 3.31 -11.59
C CYS A 223 -0.60 4.56 -12.34
N PRO A 224 -0.78 4.64 -13.66
CA PRO A 224 -0.32 5.78 -14.46
C PRO A 224 -1.15 7.05 -14.21
N MET A 225 -2.29 6.94 -13.53
CA MET A 225 -3.20 8.05 -13.22
C MET A 225 -2.96 8.66 -11.84
N LEU A 226 -2.12 8.03 -11.02
CA LEU A 226 -1.80 8.47 -9.66
C LEU A 226 -0.32 8.84 -9.54
N ARG A 227 0.00 9.79 -8.66
CA ARG A 227 1.38 10.12 -8.29
C ARG A 227 1.50 10.48 -6.82
N ARG A 228 2.70 10.33 -6.26
CA ARG A 228 3.01 10.83 -4.92
C ARG A 228 3.30 12.33 -4.96
N CYS A 229 2.69 13.07 -4.04
CA CYS A 229 3.01 14.46 -3.77
C CYS A 229 4.42 14.55 -3.17
N GLU A 230 5.25 15.44 -3.71
CA GLU A 230 6.64 15.64 -3.26
C GLU A 230 6.74 16.32 -1.89
N HIS A 231 5.64 16.87 -1.38
CA HIS A 231 5.62 17.65 -0.14
C HIS A 231 5.00 16.93 1.06
N CYS A 232 3.90 16.20 0.86
CA CYS A 232 3.20 15.46 1.92
C CYS A 232 3.24 13.93 1.74
N ARG A 233 3.81 13.44 0.62
CA ARG A 233 3.95 12.01 0.29
C ARG A 233 2.63 11.24 0.11
N GLN A 234 1.49 11.92 0.09
CA GLN A 234 0.19 11.34 -0.23
C GLN A 234 0.12 10.93 -1.71
N VAL A 235 -0.52 9.80 -1.99
CA VAL A 235 -0.86 9.38 -3.36
C VAL A 235 -2.11 10.13 -3.79
N VAL A 236 -2.01 10.87 -4.89
CA VAL A 236 -3.09 11.72 -5.42
C VAL A 236 -3.22 11.50 -6.92
N GLU A 237 -4.39 11.80 -7.47
CA GLU A 237 -4.59 11.82 -8.92
C GLU A 237 -3.71 12.88 -9.58
N ILE A 238 -3.10 12.53 -10.71
CA ILE A 238 -2.23 13.46 -11.46
C ILE A 238 -3.03 14.70 -11.90
N ALA A 239 -4.30 14.51 -12.29
CA ALA A 239 -5.18 15.60 -12.70
C ALA A 239 -5.47 16.59 -11.56
N SER A 240 -5.59 16.10 -10.33
CA SER A 240 -5.96 16.89 -9.14
C SER A 240 -4.76 17.37 -8.33
N LEU A 241 -3.52 17.08 -8.76
CA LEU A 241 -2.32 17.45 -8.00
C LEU A 241 -2.25 18.97 -7.74
N MET A 242 -2.57 19.78 -8.74
CA MET A 242 -2.51 21.25 -8.59
C MET A 242 -3.48 21.74 -7.52
N ASP A 243 -4.69 21.17 -7.49
CA ASP A 243 -5.69 21.52 -6.47
C ASP A 243 -5.26 21.00 -5.10
N HIS A 244 -4.77 19.77 -5.01
CA HIS A 244 -4.21 19.20 -3.79
C HIS A 244 -3.13 20.12 -3.17
N LEU A 245 -2.20 20.64 -3.98
CA LEU A 245 -1.15 21.56 -3.52
C LEU A 245 -1.71 22.88 -2.97
N LEU A 246 -2.89 23.31 -3.40
CA LEU A 246 -3.50 24.58 -2.99
C LEU A 246 -4.43 24.45 -1.79
N THR A 247 -5.08 23.29 -1.61
CA THR A 247 -6.17 23.14 -0.62
C THR A 247 -5.89 22.11 0.47
N GLU A 248 -5.19 21.03 0.15
CA GLU A 248 -5.09 19.83 1.00
C GLU A 248 -3.69 19.57 1.55
N CYS A 249 -2.65 19.85 0.76
CA CYS A 249 -1.27 19.50 1.08
C CYS A 249 -0.79 20.12 2.41
N ASP A 250 0.06 19.40 3.15
CA ASP A 250 0.73 19.89 4.36
C ASP A 250 1.46 21.23 4.14
N LYS A 251 1.96 21.45 2.92
CA LYS A 251 2.67 22.68 2.51
C LYS A 251 1.81 23.64 1.70
N LYS A 252 0.47 23.56 1.74
CA LYS A 252 -0.43 24.44 0.97
C LYS A 252 -0.15 25.92 1.14
N ASP A 253 0.26 26.34 2.34
CA ASP A 253 0.58 27.73 2.64
C ASP A 253 1.82 28.25 1.91
N SER A 254 2.63 27.36 1.33
CA SER A 254 3.80 27.70 0.51
C SER A 254 3.45 27.92 -0.96
N PHE A 255 2.24 27.57 -1.39
CA PHE A 255 1.79 27.66 -2.78
C PHE A 255 0.73 28.75 -2.97
N GLY A 256 0.67 29.30 -4.17
CA GLY A 256 -0.36 30.23 -4.61
C GLY A 256 -0.83 29.88 -6.01
N LYS A 257 -2.13 30.11 -6.27
CA LYS A 257 -2.74 29.82 -7.57
C LYS A 257 -2.39 30.90 -8.58
N CYS A 258 -1.80 30.52 -9.71
CA CYS A 258 -1.55 31.46 -10.79
C CYS A 258 -2.87 31.88 -11.47
N PRO A 259 -3.15 33.18 -11.62
CA PRO A 259 -4.39 33.65 -12.26
C PRO A 259 -4.42 33.39 -13.78
N ARG A 260 -3.33 32.91 -14.39
CA ARG A 260 -3.21 32.69 -15.84
C ARG A 260 -3.25 31.24 -16.26
N CYS A 261 -2.48 30.37 -15.60
CA CYS A 261 -2.44 28.94 -15.92
C CYS A 261 -3.20 28.07 -14.92
N THR A 262 -3.73 28.67 -13.84
CA THR A 262 -4.44 28.00 -12.74
C THR A 262 -3.62 26.96 -11.96
N GLU A 263 -2.33 26.84 -12.23
CA GLU A 263 -1.41 25.93 -11.54
C GLU A 263 -0.97 26.47 -10.17
N ALA A 264 -0.51 25.55 -9.32
CA ALA A 264 0.06 25.85 -8.01
C ALA A 264 1.53 26.24 -8.17
N ILE A 265 1.86 27.50 -7.86
CA ILE A 265 3.22 28.05 -7.96
C ILE A 265 3.72 28.39 -6.56
N PRO A 266 5.00 28.12 -6.21
CA PRO A 266 5.56 28.58 -4.95
C PRO A 266 5.38 30.10 -4.77
N LYS A 267 4.93 30.54 -3.58
CA LYS A 267 4.62 31.96 -3.32
C LYS A 267 5.81 32.89 -3.59
N GLN A 268 7.03 32.40 -3.38
CA GLN A 268 8.28 33.14 -3.62
C GLN A 268 8.47 33.49 -5.10
N GLU A 269 8.02 32.62 -6.00
CA GLU A 269 8.23 32.73 -7.45
C GLU A 269 6.98 33.22 -8.18
N LEU A 270 5.80 33.19 -7.54
CA LEU A 270 4.52 33.51 -8.16
C LEU A 270 4.50 34.89 -8.81
N THR A 271 5.03 35.92 -8.13
CA THR A 271 5.06 37.29 -8.66
C THR A 271 5.91 37.39 -9.92
N GLU A 272 7.08 36.75 -9.91
CA GLU A 272 7.98 36.74 -11.06
C GLU A 272 7.41 35.90 -12.22
N HIS A 273 6.86 34.72 -11.92
CA HIS A 273 6.20 33.85 -12.87
C HIS A 273 5.08 34.56 -13.65
N VAL A 274 4.22 35.31 -12.94
CA VAL A 274 3.12 36.08 -13.55
C VAL A 274 3.67 37.22 -14.40
N ARG A 275 4.66 37.97 -13.88
CA ARG A 275 5.31 39.09 -14.57
C ARG A 275 6.03 38.66 -15.85
N ALA A 276 6.82 37.60 -15.78
CA ALA A 276 7.61 37.05 -16.87
C ALA A 276 6.78 36.29 -17.91
N LYS A 277 5.49 36.02 -17.61
CA LYS A 277 4.60 35.23 -18.47
C LYS A 277 5.15 33.84 -18.78
N ALA A 278 5.85 33.23 -17.82
CA ALA A 278 6.54 31.95 -18.00
C ALA A 278 5.61 30.73 -18.13
N CYS A 279 4.30 30.91 -17.96
CA CYS A 279 3.29 29.86 -18.09
C CYS A 279 2.52 29.87 -19.40
N THR A 280 2.05 28.68 -19.81
CA THR A 280 1.04 28.51 -20.85
C THR A 280 -0.34 28.85 -20.27
N ARG A 281 -1.02 29.83 -20.85
CA ARG A 281 -2.36 30.24 -20.41
C ARG A 281 -3.34 29.09 -20.68
N LYS A 282 -4.12 28.70 -19.67
CA LYS A 282 -5.28 27.81 -19.87
C LYS A 282 -6.46 28.69 -20.34
N TYR A 283 -7.13 28.24 -21.39
CA TYR A 283 -8.15 28.99 -22.13
C TYR A 283 -9.27 29.50 -21.24
#